data_AF-R7QF16-F1
#
_entry.id   AF-R7QF16-F1
#
_cell.length_a   1.000
_cell.length_b   1.000
_cell.length_c   1.000
_cell.angle_alpha   90.00
_cell.angle_beta   90.00
_cell.angle_gamma   90.00
#
_symmetry.space_group_name_H-M   'P 1'
#
loop_
_entity.id
_entity.type
_entity.pdbx_description
1 polymer ?
#
loop_
_entity_poly.entity_id
_entity_poly.type
_entity_poly.pdbx_seq_one_letter_code
_entity_poly.pdbx_strand_id
1 'polypeptide(L)'
;MNSVPLALLTLAAVLSLASSKSGKNPCHPNRRVESLGVPCEGIYLPPGMCDNCELSAYDSRGNFNDCQAIYKIGEPACRSQIERYSELNPCDTVRKKQLEDFDDPDNRKALDYFVYSVCEECCDCIPRGARSSQYEERKRARPRTLTSLVRGNCPAHAHYDICRVWPEIRHVTRPGGTLRLGRPKACPKIREWFFSPASKGWAGQDNTDISRDVRNFLGNFNSVARCRRKSTWQRCTDLEVAQRRI
;
A
#
# COMPACT_ATOMS: atom_id res chain seq x y z
N MET A 1 16.31 42.10 39.69
CA MET A 1 16.38 41.97 38.21
C MET A 1 16.81 40.54 37.93
N ASN A 2 15.87 39.64 37.63
CA ASN A 2 16.16 38.23 37.35
C ASN A 2 15.76 37.94 35.90
N SER A 3 16.77 37.82 35.04
CA SER A 3 16.60 37.46 33.63
C SER A 3 16.42 35.94 33.53
N VAL A 4 15.25 35.50 33.08
CA VAL A 4 15.01 34.10 32.70
C VAL A 4 15.63 33.89 31.30
N PRO A 5 16.43 32.83 31.08
CA PRO A 5 17.15 32.63 29.83
C PRO A 5 16.19 32.19 28.71
N LEU A 6 16.29 32.90 27.58
CA LEU A 6 15.54 32.72 26.33
C LEU A 6 15.73 31.33 25.65
N ALA A 7 16.52 30.44 26.25
CA ALA A 7 16.92 29.15 25.67
C ALA A 7 15.93 27.99 25.92
N LEU A 8 14.95 28.14 26.81
CA LEU A 8 13.99 27.08 27.14
C LEU A 8 12.70 27.09 26.28
N LEU A 9 12.42 28.19 25.57
CA LEU A 9 11.23 28.32 24.73
C LEU A 9 11.41 27.76 23.31
N THR A 10 12.65 27.59 22.84
CA THR A 10 12.93 27.00 21.52
C THR A 10 12.88 25.47 21.52
N LEU A 11 13.10 24.80 22.65
CA LEU A 11 13.06 23.32 22.70
C LEU A 11 11.62 22.76 22.66
N ALA A 12 10.64 23.47 23.19
CA ALA A 12 9.23 23.06 23.16
C ALA A 12 8.60 23.19 21.76
N ALA A 13 9.04 24.17 20.97
CA ALA A 13 8.57 24.36 19.59
C ALA A 13 9.12 23.29 18.63
N VAL A 14 10.34 22.79 18.85
CA VAL A 14 10.93 21.71 18.03
C VAL A 14 10.31 20.35 18.35
N LEU A 15 9.88 20.11 19.60
CA LEU A 15 9.19 18.88 19.98
C LEU A 15 7.70 18.85 19.54
N SER A 16 7.04 20.00 19.39
CA SER A 16 5.67 20.06 18.87
C SER A 16 5.56 19.98 17.34
N LEU A 17 6.68 20.02 16.61
CA LEU A 17 6.71 19.79 15.16
C LEU A 17 6.89 18.30 14.80
N ALA A 18 7.30 17.45 15.75
CA ALA A 18 7.46 16.00 15.54
C ALA A 18 6.14 15.21 15.71
N SER A 19 5.09 15.84 16.23
CA SER A 19 3.73 15.27 16.30
C SER A 19 2.78 16.09 15.44
N SER A 20 3.16 16.29 14.17
CA SER A 20 2.17 16.72 13.19
C SER A 20 1.13 15.60 13.07
N LYS A 21 -0.03 15.79 13.72
CA LYS A 21 -1.27 15.16 13.27
C LYS A 21 -1.36 15.47 11.78
N SER A 22 -1.02 14.53 10.92
CA SER A 22 -1.05 14.71 9.47
C SER A 22 -2.52 14.76 9.06
N GLY A 23 -3.14 15.93 9.24
CA GLY A 23 -4.55 16.18 8.92
C GLY A 23 -4.90 16.03 7.44
N LYS A 24 -4.01 15.48 6.62
CA LYS A 24 -4.25 15.05 5.24
C LYS A 24 -3.46 13.77 4.96
N ASN A 25 -4.20 12.67 4.86
CA ASN A 25 -3.79 11.50 4.09
C ASN A 25 -3.36 11.92 2.67
N PRO A 26 -2.36 11.25 2.08
CA PRO A 26 -1.87 9.92 2.47
C PRO A 26 -0.71 9.98 3.45
N CYS A 27 -0.69 9.04 4.39
CA CYS A 27 0.49 8.68 5.15
C CYS A 27 1.56 8.08 4.21
N HIS A 28 2.30 8.95 3.52
CA HIS A 28 3.55 8.60 2.85
C HIS A 28 4.73 9.11 3.69
N PRO A 29 4.98 8.55 4.88
CA PRO A 29 6.19 8.91 5.59
C PRO A 29 7.40 8.67 4.68
N ASN A 30 8.44 9.47 4.88
CA ASN A 30 9.76 9.29 4.27
C ASN A 30 10.44 8.01 4.83
N ARG A 31 9.75 6.86 4.81
CA ARG A 31 10.23 5.51 5.17
C ARG A 31 11.21 5.05 4.09
N ARG A 32 12.39 5.65 4.08
CA ARG A 32 13.42 5.44 3.05
C ARG A 32 14.17 4.11 3.19
N VAL A 33 13.98 3.35 4.28
CA VAL A 33 14.95 2.29 4.64
C VAL A 33 14.33 0.94 5.03
N GLU A 34 13.07 0.89 5.46
CA GLU A 34 12.50 -0.27 6.20
C GLU A 34 12.17 -1.52 5.37
N SER A 35 12.47 -1.55 4.07
CA SER A 35 12.13 -2.69 3.18
C SER A 35 13.17 -2.99 2.09
N LEU A 36 14.34 -2.36 2.15
CA LEU A 36 15.41 -2.61 1.19
C LEU A 36 15.95 -4.04 1.36
N GLY A 37 16.18 -4.72 0.24
CA GLY A 37 16.88 -6.01 0.22
C GLY A 37 16.02 -7.26 0.15
N VAL A 38 14.72 -7.18 -0.18
CA VAL A 38 13.93 -8.38 -0.50
C VAL A 38 14.31 -8.94 -1.88
N PRO A 39 14.84 -10.17 -1.98
CA PRO A 39 15.29 -10.75 -3.25
C PRO A 39 14.16 -11.49 -4.00
N CYS A 40 12.95 -11.56 -3.44
CA CYS A 40 11.86 -12.32 -4.03
C CYS A 40 11.46 -11.78 -5.41
N GLU A 41 11.70 -12.56 -6.45
CA GLU A 41 11.23 -12.26 -7.80
C GLU A 41 9.78 -12.72 -8.05
N GLY A 42 9.27 -13.61 -7.20
CA GLY A 42 7.88 -14.06 -7.25
C GLY A 42 7.35 -14.32 -5.84
N ILE A 43 6.13 -13.86 -5.56
CA ILE A 43 5.54 -14.00 -4.23
C ILE A 43 4.16 -14.66 -4.27
N TYR A 44 3.89 -15.43 -3.23
CA TYR A 44 2.60 -16.01 -2.88
C TYR A 44 1.91 -15.11 -1.85
N LEU A 45 0.84 -14.41 -2.26
CA LEU A 45 0.13 -13.52 -1.35
C LEU A 45 -1.06 -14.26 -0.71
N PRO A 46 -1.13 -14.36 0.63
CA PRO A 46 -2.25 -15.01 1.28
C PRO A 46 -3.55 -14.21 1.03
N PRO A 47 -4.65 -14.88 0.62
CA PRO A 47 -5.87 -14.21 0.17
C PRO A 47 -6.64 -13.48 1.28
N GLY A 48 -6.22 -13.64 2.54
CA GLY A 48 -6.85 -13.02 3.70
C GLY A 48 -6.14 -11.77 4.20
N MET A 49 -4.95 -11.40 3.70
CA MET A 49 -4.14 -10.32 4.30
C MET A 49 -4.93 -9.02 4.47
N CYS A 50 -5.51 -8.49 3.38
CA CYS A 50 -6.24 -7.23 3.43
C CYS A 50 -7.63 -7.31 4.06
N ASP A 51 -8.19 -8.51 4.25
CA ASP A 51 -9.47 -8.70 4.94
C ASP A 51 -9.30 -8.88 6.46
N ASN A 52 -8.13 -9.37 6.91
CA ASN A 52 -7.86 -9.66 8.33
C ASN A 52 -6.97 -8.62 9.02
N CYS A 53 -6.34 -7.72 8.25
CA CYS A 53 -5.65 -6.56 8.79
C CYS A 53 -6.59 -5.36 8.81
N GLU A 54 -7.09 -5.02 10.00
CA GLU A 54 -7.95 -3.86 10.23
C GLU A 54 -7.13 -2.57 10.22
N LEU A 55 -7.71 -1.50 9.66
CA LEU A 55 -7.13 -0.16 9.73
C LEU A 55 -7.27 0.41 11.15
N SER A 56 -6.24 1.09 11.62
CA SER A 56 -6.20 1.86 12.87
C SER A 56 -6.71 3.30 12.68
N ALA A 57 -7.70 3.50 11.80
CA ALA A 57 -8.26 4.84 11.57
C ALA A 57 -8.91 5.37 12.86
N TYR A 58 -8.65 6.62 13.21
CA TYR A 58 -9.22 7.23 14.42
C TYR A 58 -10.59 7.86 14.18
N ASP A 59 -10.96 8.10 12.92
CA ASP A 59 -12.26 8.63 12.55
C ASP A 59 -12.85 7.95 11.32
N SER A 60 -14.14 8.21 11.07
CA SER A 60 -14.88 7.68 9.92
C SER A 60 -14.44 8.27 8.57
N ARG A 61 -13.52 9.24 8.56
CA ARG A 61 -12.93 9.81 7.33
C ARG A 61 -11.63 9.08 6.96
N GLY A 62 -11.26 8.04 7.69
CA GLY A 62 -10.04 7.27 7.44
C GLY A 62 -8.78 8.00 7.86
N ASN A 63 -8.86 9.02 8.73
CA ASN A 63 -7.68 9.70 9.23
C ASN A 63 -6.94 8.81 10.24
N PHE A 64 -5.61 8.92 10.27
CA PHE A 64 -4.74 8.17 11.20
C PHE A 64 -4.10 9.13 12.21
N ASN A 65 -4.01 8.70 13.47
CA ASN A 65 -3.32 9.48 14.51
C ASN A 65 -1.81 9.36 14.36
N ASP A 66 -1.36 8.23 13.80
CA ASP A 66 0.03 7.89 13.59
C ASP A 66 0.19 7.20 12.23
N CYS A 67 0.97 7.82 11.34
CA CYS A 67 1.30 7.26 10.03
C CYS A 67 2.29 6.08 10.12
N GLN A 68 2.75 5.72 11.32
CA GLN A 68 3.62 4.58 11.60
C GLN A 68 2.85 3.32 12.06
N ALA A 69 1.54 3.45 12.33
CA ALA A 69 0.67 2.38 12.82
C ALA A 69 -0.69 2.42 12.10
N ILE A 70 -0.68 2.20 10.79
CA ILE A 70 -1.85 2.32 9.92
C ILE A 70 -2.79 1.12 10.07
N TYR A 71 -2.24 -0.06 10.33
CA TYR A 71 -2.95 -1.32 10.54
C TYR A 71 -2.73 -1.83 11.96
N LYS A 72 -3.74 -2.55 12.47
CA LYS A 72 -3.65 -3.26 13.75
C LYS A 72 -2.88 -4.58 13.59
N ILE A 73 -1.60 -4.51 13.22
CA ILE A 73 -0.78 -5.69 12.92
C ILE A 73 -0.53 -6.61 14.12
N GLY A 74 -0.75 -6.12 15.34
CA GLY A 74 -0.68 -6.92 16.57
C GLY A 74 -1.88 -7.83 16.80
N GLU A 75 -3.00 -7.60 16.09
CA GLU A 75 -4.19 -8.45 16.20
C GLU A 75 -3.89 -9.86 15.67
N PRO A 76 -4.30 -10.94 16.37
CA PRO A 76 -3.98 -12.31 15.98
C PRO A 76 -4.37 -12.65 14.53
N ALA A 77 -5.50 -12.12 14.06
CA ALA A 77 -5.97 -12.33 12.70
C ALA A 77 -5.00 -11.72 11.67
N CYS A 78 -4.52 -10.49 11.87
CA CYS A 78 -3.56 -9.86 10.96
C CYS A 78 -2.19 -10.52 11.07
N ARG A 79 -1.69 -10.74 12.30
CA ARG A 79 -0.40 -11.38 12.56
C ARG A 79 -0.29 -12.75 11.86
N SER A 80 -1.34 -13.58 11.94
CA SER A 80 -1.38 -14.87 11.26
C SER A 80 -1.26 -14.78 9.73
N GLN A 81 -1.72 -13.68 9.10
CA GLN A 81 -1.57 -13.49 7.67
C GLN A 81 -0.15 -13.08 7.29
N ILE A 82 0.53 -12.31 8.13
CA ILE A 82 1.93 -11.91 7.93
C ILE A 82 2.82 -13.14 8.12
N GLU A 83 2.59 -13.94 9.17
CA GLU A 83 3.28 -15.22 9.42
C GLU A 83 3.09 -16.17 8.22
N ARG A 84 1.86 -16.37 7.78
CA ARG A 84 1.56 -17.18 6.59
C ARG A 84 2.24 -16.64 5.34
N TYR A 85 2.33 -15.32 5.16
CA TYR A 85 3.08 -14.75 4.05
C TYR A 85 4.56 -15.13 4.13
N SER A 86 5.18 -15.03 5.32
CA SER A 86 6.59 -15.39 5.51
C SER A 86 6.85 -16.88 5.24
N GLU A 87 5.93 -17.77 5.63
CA GLU A 87 6.03 -19.21 5.36
C GLU A 87 5.95 -19.52 3.87
N LEU A 88 5.05 -18.86 3.16
CA LEU A 88 4.86 -19.04 1.72
C LEU A 88 6.00 -18.46 0.87
N ASN A 89 6.78 -17.53 1.43
CA ASN A 89 7.81 -16.78 0.72
C ASN A 89 9.14 -16.84 1.46
N PRO A 90 9.80 -18.02 1.52
CA PRO A 90 11.06 -18.17 2.25
C PRO A 90 12.22 -17.32 1.69
N CYS A 91 12.08 -16.78 0.46
CA CYS A 91 13.02 -15.80 -0.09
C CYS A 91 12.96 -14.44 0.64
N ASP A 92 11.87 -14.12 1.35
CA ASP A 92 11.68 -12.84 2.03
C ASP A 92 12.22 -12.91 3.46
N THR A 93 13.53 -13.04 3.58
CA THR A 93 14.22 -13.15 4.88
C THR A 93 14.07 -11.89 5.73
N VAL A 94 13.78 -10.74 5.10
CA VAL A 94 13.53 -9.47 5.80
C VAL A 94 12.24 -9.55 6.61
N ARG A 95 11.11 -9.93 5.99
CA ARG A 95 9.82 -10.06 6.71
C ARG A 95 9.86 -11.16 7.75
N LYS A 96 10.56 -12.26 7.46
CA LYS A 96 10.76 -13.34 8.42
C LYS A 96 11.46 -12.83 9.70
N LYS A 97 12.57 -12.11 9.55
CA LYS A 97 13.30 -11.53 10.69
C LYS A 97 12.45 -10.53 11.47
N GLN A 98 11.70 -9.67 10.77
CA GLN A 98 10.82 -8.69 11.40
C GLN A 98 9.71 -9.36 12.23
N LEU A 99 9.24 -10.55 11.82
CA LEU A 99 8.27 -11.34 12.59
C LEU A 99 8.90 -12.06 13.79
N GLU A 100 10.11 -12.58 13.64
CA GLU A 100 10.84 -13.25 14.72
C GLU A 100 11.14 -12.29 15.87
N ASP A 101 11.36 -11.01 15.55
CA ASP A 101 11.63 -9.92 16.49
C ASP A 101 10.51 -8.87 16.48
N PHE A 102 9.26 -9.35 16.61
CA PHE A 102 8.06 -8.53 16.50
C PHE A 102 7.91 -7.50 17.63
N ASP A 103 8.57 -7.68 18.78
CA ASP A 103 8.46 -6.73 19.89
C ASP A 103 9.30 -5.46 19.64
N ASP A 104 10.27 -5.50 18.72
CA ASP A 104 11.01 -4.33 18.26
C ASP A 104 10.09 -3.34 17.53
N PRO A 105 10.01 -2.06 17.98
CA PRO A 105 9.12 -1.07 17.38
C PRO A 105 9.38 -0.79 15.90
N ASP A 106 10.63 -0.85 15.43
CA ASP A 106 10.97 -0.56 14.04
C ASP A 106 10.62 -1.74 13.13
N ASN A 107 10.74 -2.98 13.61
CA ASN A 107 10.23 -4.15 12.92
C ASN A 107 8.69 -4.08 12.77
N ARG A 108 7.98 -3.67 13.82
CA ARG A 108 6.52 -3.47 13.74
C ARG A 108 6.15 -2.42 12.72
N LYS A 109 6.83 -1.27 12.71
CA LYS A 109 6.59 -0.22 11.70
C LYS A 109 6.83 -0.75 10.29
N ALA A 110 7.89 -1.52 10.08
CA ALA A 110 8.19 -2.09 8.77
C ALA A 110 7.14 -3.11 8.30
N LEU A 111 6.63 -3.95 9.21
CA LEU A 111 5.53 -4.88 8.92
C LEU A 111 4.20 -4.15 8.66
N ASP A 112 3.91 -3.08 9.42
CA ASP A 112 2.76 -2.20 9.18
C ASP A 112 2.84 -1.59 7.78
N TYR A 113 4.02 -1.07 7.41
CA TYR A 113 4.24 -0.52 6.08
C TYR A 113 4.10 -1.57 4.98
N PHE A 114 4.55 -2.79 5.24
CA PHE A 114 4.39 -3.90 4.31
C PHE A 114 2.91 -4.21 4.06
N VAL A 115 2.11 -4.36 5.12
CA VAL A 115 0.66 -4.60 5.01
C VAL A 115 -0.03 -3.43 4.32
N TYR A 116 0.32 -2.19 4.69
CA TYR A 116 -0.17 -0.99 4.03
C TYR A 116 0.13 -1.01 2.54
N SER A 117 1.37 -1.26 2.15
CA SER A 117 1.78 -1.22 0.74
C SER A 117 1.03 -2.24 -0.11
N VAL A 118 0.77 -3.42 0.44
CA VAL A 118 0.01 -4.47 -0.27
C VAL A 118 -1.48 -4.12 -0.35
N CYS A 119 -2.06 -3.55 0.70
CA CYS A 119 -3.50 -3.36 0.78
C CYS A 119 -3.99 -2.02 0.22
N GLU A 120 -3.20 -0.95 0.33
CA GLU A 120 -3.53 0.37 -0.23
C GLU A 120 -3.51 0.36 -1.76
N GLU A 121 -2.66 -0.47 -2.39
CA GLU A 121 -2.63 -0.62 -3.85
C GLU A 121 -4.02 -1.02 -4.43
N CYS A 122 -4.87 -1.71 -3.66
CA CYS A 122 -6.25 -1.96 -4.07
C CYS A 122 -7.08 -0.67 -4.18
N CYS A 123 -6.87 0.28 -3.27
CA CYS A 123 -7.58 1.54 -3.20
C CYS A 123 -7.08 2.53 -4.27
N ASP A 124 -5.78 2.49 -4.55
CA ASP A 124 -5.15 3.32 -5.57
C ASP A 124 -5.60 3.00 -7.01
N CYS A 125 -6.26 1.85 -7.19
CA CYS A 125 -6.80 1.41 -8.47
C CYS A 125 -8.33 1.54 -8.58
N ILE A 126 -9.03 2.17 -7.62
CA ILE A 126 -10.47 2.46 -7.72
C ILE A 126 -10.76 3.51 -8.83
N PRO A 127 -11.70 3.34 -9.75
CA PRO A 127 -11.95 4.39 -10.75
C PRO A 127 -12.47 5.69 -10.12
N ARG A 128 -12.08 6.85 -10.68
CA ARG A 128 -12.64 8.15 -10.28
C ARG A 128 -14.17 8.15 -10.40
N GLY A 129 -14.85 8.83 -9.48
CA GLY A 129 -16.31 8.90 -9.41
C GLY A 129 -16.98 7.59 -8.98
N ALA A 130 -16.23 6.58 -8.51
CA ALA A 130 -16.82 5.40 -7.91
C ALA A 130 -17.49 5.73 -6.56
N ARG A 131 -18.60 5.07 -6.28
CA ARG A 131 -19.31 5.12 -4.99
C ARG A 131 -19.54 3.71 -4.48
N SER A 132 -19.46 3.49 -3.18
CA SER A 132 -19.60 2.16 -2.56
C SER A 132 -20.93 1.45 -2.89
N SER A 133 -21.98 2.22 -3.19
CA SER A 133 -23.29 1.72 -3.65
C SER A 133 -23.26 1.15 -5.08
N GLN A 134 -22.29 1.52 -5.90
CA GLN A 134 -22.18 1.10 -7.31
C GLN A 134 -21.47 -0.25 -7.50
N TYR A 135 -21.16 -0.98 -6.43
CA TYR A 135 -20.39 -2.23 -6.53
C TYR A 135 -21.02 -3.22 -7.53
N GLU A 136 -22.31 -3.53 -7.38
CA GLU A 136 -22.98 -4.52 -8.25
C GLU A 136 -23.11 -4.04 -9.70
N GLU A 137 -23.36 -2.74 -9.91
CA GLU A 137 -23.40 -2.12 -11.24
C GLU A 137 -22.05 -2.27 -11.96
N ARG A 138 -20.96 -1.80 -11.32
CA ARG A 138 -19.60 -1.84 -11.87
C ARG A 138 -19.05 -3.26 -12.06
N LYS A 139 -19.49 -4.20 -11.21
CA LYS A 139 -19.19 -5.63 -11.33
C LYS A 139 -19.85 -6.27 -12.56
N ARG A 140 -21.05 -5.82 -12.92
CA ARG A 140 -21.84 -6.33 -14.07
C ARG A 140 -21.51 -5.64 -15.39
N ALA A 141 -20.92 -4.44 -15.35
CA ALA A 141 -20.49 -3.70 -16.53
C ALA A 141 -19.56 -4.53 -17.45
N ARG A 142 -19.60 -4.24 -18.76
CA ARG A 142 -18.72 -4.85 -19.77
C ARG A 142 -18.02 -3.74 -20.59
N PRO A 143 -16.69 -3.56 -20.45
CA PRO A 143 -15.80 -4.26 -19.53
C PRO A 143 -16.13 -3.95 -18.06
N ARG A 144 -15.70 -4.83 -17.13
CA ARG A 144 -15.90 -4.59 -15.69
C ARG A 144 -15.13 -3.35 -15.25
N THR A 145 -15.76 -2.49 -14.45
CA THR A 145 -15.22 -1.19 -14.04
C THR A 145 -15.04 -1.09 -12.52
N LEU A 146 -14.73 -2.21 -11.85
CA LEU A 146 -14.39 -2.21 -10.42
C LEU A 146 -12.99 -1.61 -10.16
N THR A 147 -12.07 -1.74 -11.11
CA THR A 147 -10.67 -1.30 -10.97
C THR A 147 -10.24 -0.61 -12.26
N SER A 148 -9.55 0.52 -12.17
CA SER A 148 -8.85 1.17 -13.29
C SER A 148 -7.34 1.06 -13.07
N LEU A 149 -6.72 0.08 -13.74
CA LEU A 149 -5.26 -0.11 -13.70
C LEU A 149 -4.49 1.02 -14.37
N VAL A 150 -5.20 1.87 -15.12
CA VAL A 150 -4.66 2.99 -15.89
C VAL A 150 -5.00 4.34 -15.24
N ARG A 151 -5.75 4.38 -14.13
CA ARG A 151 -5.86 5.62 -13.33
C ARG A 151 -4.45 5.95 -12.86
N GLY A 152 -3.94 7.15 -13.13
CA GLY A 152 -2.53 7.50 -12.90
C GLY A 152 -2.05 7.21 -11.47
N ASN A 153 -2.94 7.30 -10.50
CA ASN A 153 -2.70 6.93 -9.10
C ASN A 153 -2.26 5.46 -8.92
N CYS A 154 -2.85 4.51 -9.64
CA CYS A 154 -2.58 3.08 -9.50
C CYS A 154 -1.10 2.73 -9.79
N PRO A 155 -0.54 2.99 -11.00
CA PRO A 155 0.87 2.76 -11.26
C PRO A 155 1.80 3.70 -10.48
N ALA A 156 1.35 4.90 -10.06
CA ALA A 156 2.16 5.79 -9.23
C ALA A 156 2.33 5.24 -7.81
N HIS A 157 1.27 4.73 -7.20
CA HIS A 157 1.35 4.11 -5.88
C HIS A 157 2.06 2.77 -5.93
N ALA A 158 1.93 2.00 -7.02
CA ALA A 158 2.77 0.80 -7.19
C ALA A 158 4.28 1.13 -7.15
N HIS A 159 4.70 2.32 -7.61
CA HIS A 159 6.08 2.77 -7.46
C HIS A 159 6.46 3.01 -5.99
N TYR A 160 5.58 3.68 -5.24
CA TYR A 160 5.83 4.07 -3.86
C TYR A 160 5.69 2.93 -2.87
N ASP A 161 4.78 1.99 -3.13
CA ASP A 161 4.32 1.01 -2.15
C ASP A 161 4.84 -0.37 -2.55
N ILE A 162 4.36 -0.92 -3.67
CA ILE A 162 4.75 -2.26 -4.13
C ILE A 162 6.25 -2.36 -4.41
N CYS A 163 6.82 -1.40 -5.11
CA CYS A 163 8.24 -1.45 -5.50
C CYS A 163 9.22 -1.14 -4.38
N ARG A 164 8.74 -0.64 -3.23
CA ARG A 164 9.57 -0.52 -2.03
C ARG A 164 9.60 -1.82 -1.24
N VAL A 165 8.49 -2.55 -1.20
CA VAL A 165 8.41 -3.81 -0.44
C VAL A 165 8.95 -5.00 -1.23
N TRP A 166 8.81 -4.99 -2.56
CA TRP A 166 9.31 -6.03 -3.46
C TRP A 166 10.01 -5.44 -4.69
N PRO A 167 11.23 -4.91 -4.55
CA PRO A 167 11.93 -4.23 -5.64
C PRO A 167 12.22 -5.14 -6.85
N GLU A 168 12.38 -6.45 -6.62
CA GLU A 168 12.73 -7.43 -7.65
C GLU A 168 11.52 -8.17 -8.24
N ILE A 169 10.29 -7.79 -7.88
CA ILE A 169 9.09 -8.55 -8.20
C ILE A 169 8.83 -8.65 -9.72
N ARG A 170 8.51 -9.85 -10.17
CA ARG A 170 8.05 -10.17 -11.53
C ARG A 170 6.59 -10.64 -11.53
N HIS A 171 6.20 -11.39 -10.50
CA HIS A 171 4.91 -12.05 -10.47
C HIS A 171 4.38 -12.26 -9.05
N VAL A 172 3.08 -12.06 -8.88
CA VAL A 172 2.37 -12.35 -7.63
C VAL A 172 1.37 -13.48 -7.91
N THR A 173 1.18 -14.43 -7.01
CA THR A 173 0.18 -15.48 -7.19
C THR A 173 -0.47 -15.88 -5.88
N ARG A 174 -1.57 -16.63 -5.96
CA ARG A 174 -2.21 -17.22 -4.77
C ARG A 174 -1.45 -18.47 -4.32
N PRO A 175 -1.55 -18.88 -3.05
CA PRO A 175 -0.99 -20.16 -2.59
C PRO A 175 -1.44 -21.31 -3.51
N GLY A 176 -0.50 -22.18 -3.89
CA GLY A 176 -0.73 -23.27 -4.85
C GLY A 176 -0.69 -22.88 -6.34
N GLY A 177 -0.55 -21.60 -6.67
CA GLY A 177 -0.37 -21.14 -8.05
C GLY A 177 1.06 -21.32 -8.57
N THR A 178 1.23 -21.31 -9.89
CA THR A 178 2.56 -21.33 -10.52
C THR A 178 3.15 -19.92 -10.63
N LEU A 179 4.36 -19.72 -10.09
CA LEU A 179 5.12 -18.50 -10.29
C LEU A 179 5.63 -18.40 -11.74
N ARG A 180 5.48 -17.21 -12.35
CA ARG A 180 5.92 -16.95 -13.72
C ARG A 180 7.17 -16.08 -13.74
N LEU A 181 8.31 -16.66 -13.35
CA LEU A 181 9.59 -15.93 -13.22
C LEU A 181 10.23 -15.54 -14.55
N GLY A 182 9.76 -16.08 -15.69
CA GLY A 182 10.17 -15.62 -17.03
C GLY A 182 9.61 -14.25 -17.44
N ARG A 183 8.78 -13.61 -16.61
CA ARG A 183 8.25 -12.26 -16.86
C ARG A 183 9.33 -11.20 -16.57
N PRO A 184 9.30 -10.03 -17.22
CA PRO A 184 10.13 -8.89 -16.82
C PRO A 184 9.88 -8.49 -15.35
N LYS A 185 10.88 -7.91 -14.69
CA LYS A 185 10.68 -7.25 -13.39
C LYS A 185 9.73 -6.08 -13.57
N ALA A 186 8.69 -6.02 -12.73
CA ALA A 186 7.65 -5.00 -12.83
C ALA A 186 8.19 -3.62 -12.42
N CYS A 187 9.00 -3.57 -11.37
CA CYS A 187 9.43 -2.31 -10.76
C CYS A 187 10.32 -1.43 -11.63
N PRO A 188 11.29 -1.95 -12.41
CA PRO A 188 11.98 -1.15 -13.42
C PRO A 188 11.03 -0.51 -14.43
N LYS A 189 9.98 -1.23 -14.87
CA LYS A 189 8.98 -0.72 -15.84
C LYS A 189 8.02 0.30 -15.22
N ILE A 190 7.60 0.08 -13.97
CA ILE A 190 6.81 1.06 -13.22
C ILE A 190 7.63 2.35 -13.02
N ARG A 191 8.90 2.22 -12.65
CA ARG A 191 9.82 3.36 -12.46
C ARG A 191 10.08 4.12 -13.77
N GLU A 192 10.29 3.41 -14.87
CA GLU A 192 10.44 3.99 -16.22
C GLU A 192 9.24 4.87 -16.57
N TRP A 193 8.02 4.37 -16.35
CA TRP A 193 6.81 5.17 -16.53
C TRP A 193 6.74 6.34 -15.54
N PHE A 194 7.02 6.11 -14.25
CA PHE A 194 6.89 7.12 -13.20
C PHE A 194 7.75 8.36 -13.45
N PHE A 195 8.95 8.19 -14.03
CA PHE A 195 9.83 9.32 -14.37
C PHE A 195 9.65 9.83 -15.82
N SER A 196 8.69 9.28 -16.57
CA SER A 196 8.39 9.74 -17.93
C SER A 196 7.48 10.97 -17.93
N PRO A 197 7.37 11.70 -19.06
CA PRO A 197 6.36 12.75 -19.21
C PRO A 197 4.91 12.27 -19.03
N ALA A 198 4.63 10.99 -19.29
CA ALA A 198 3.27 10.43 -19.19
C ALA A 198 2.72 10.44 -17.76
N SER A 199 3.59 10.35 -16.74
CA SER A 199 3.17 10.38 -15.33
C SER A 199 2.90 11.79 -14.80
N LYS A 200 3.19 12.86 -15.56
CA LYS A 200 3.03 14.23 -15.08
C LYS A 200 1.57 14.50 -14.70
N GLY A 201 1.34 14.86 -13.44
CA GLY A 201 -0.02 15.08 -12.92
C GLY A 201 -0.82 13.80 -12.69
N TRP A 202 -0.16 12.64 -12.52
CA TRP A 202 -0.79 11.32 -12.34
C TRP A 202 -1.97 11.30 -11.35
N ALA A 203 -1.92 12.09 -10.29
CA ALA A 203 -2.98 12.16 -9.26
C ALA A 203 -4.34 12.61 -9.84
N GLY A 204 -4.34 13.39 -10.91
CA GLY A 204 -5.54 13.88 -11.60
C GLY A 204 -5.95 13.06 -12.83
N GLN A 205 -5.13 12.09 -13.26
CA GLN A 205 -5.35 11.38 -14.52
C GLN A 205 -6.26 10.16 -14.34
N ASP A 206 -7.37 10.12 -15.06
CA ASP A 206 -8.27 8.95 -15.10
C ASP A 206 -7.71 7.81 -15.96
N ASN A 207 -6.84 8.16 -16.92
CA ASN A 207 -6.18 7.23 -17.82
C ASN A 207 -4.77 7.73 -18.16
N THR A 208 -3.77 6.89 -17.90
CA THR A 208 -2.38 7.07 -18.32
C THR A 208 -2.00 5.98 -19.31
N ASP A 209 -1.12 6.33 -20.23
CA ASP A 209 -0.42 5.32 -21.02
C ASP A 209 0.60 4.60 -20.12
N ILE A 210 0.45 3.29 -20.00
CA ILE A 210 1.37 2.40 -19.28
C ILE A 210 1.63 1.19 -20.15
N SER A 211 2.85 0.65 -20.05
CA SER A 211 3.24 -0.53 -20.81
C SER A 211 2.35 -1.73 -20.50
N ARG A 212 2.26 -2.65 -21.46
CA ARG A 212 1.52 -3.91 -21.30
C ARG A 212 2.02 -4.72 -20.09
N ASP A 213 3.31 -4.68 -19.80
CA ASP A 213 3.90 -5.41 -18.68
C ASP A 213 3.44 -4.85 -17.33
N VAL A 214 3.45 -3.52 -17.17
CA VAL A 214 2.91 -2.85 -15.97
C VAL A 214 1.43 -3.19 -15.80
N ARG A 215 0.64 -3.05 -16.87
CA ARG A 215 -0.80 -3.37 -16.84
C ARG A 215 -1.07 -4.83 -16.46
N ASN A 216 -0.31 -5.76 -17.01
CA ASN A 216 -0.43 -7.19 -16.70
C ASN A 216 -0.07 -7.48 -15.25
N PHE A 217 1.02 -6.88 -14.75
CA PHE A 217 1.43 -7.03 -13.36
C PHE A 217 0.36 -6.50 -12.40
N LEU A 218 -0.09 -5.25 -12.58
CA LEU A 218 -1.11 -4.63 -11.72
C LEU A 218 -2.45 -5.37 -11.79
N GLY A 219 -2.84 -5.85 -12.97
CA GLY A 219 -4.06 -6.65 -13.13
C GLY A 219 -3.99 -8.00 -12.42
N ASN A 220 -2.83 -8.65 -12.49
CA ASN A 220 -2.56 -9.89 -11.75
C ASN A 220 -2.52 -9.64 -10.23
N PHE A 221 -1.80 -8.61 -9.79
CA PHE A 221 -1.78 -8.17 -8.40
C PHE A 221 -3.18 -7.93 -7.85
N ASN A 222 -3.98 -7.09 -8.53
CA ASN A 222 -5.36 -6.78 -8.14
C ASN A 222 -6.25 -8.03 -8.01
N SER A 223 -6.04 -9.02 -8.87
CA SER A 223 -6.72 -10.30 -8.79
C SER A 223 -6.30 -11.10 -7.56
N VAL A 224 -4.99 -11.23 -7.33
CA VAL A 224 -4.43 -12.03 -6.23
C VAL A 224 -4.74 -11.40 -4.87
N ALA A 225 -4.54 -10.09 -4.72
CA ALA A 225 -4.87 -9.30 -3.53
C ALA A 225 -6.39 -9.15 -3.30
N ARG A 226 -7.21 -9.68 -4.20
CA ARG A 226 -8.69 -9.69 -4.13
C ARG A 226 -9.30 -8.29 -4.04
N CYS A 227 -8.69 -7.28 -4.67
CA CYS A 227 -9.19 -5.90 -4.66
C CYS A 227 -10.63 -5.75 -5.19
N ARG A 228 -11.13 -6.73 -5.96
CA ARG A 228 -12.50 -6.78 -6.49
C ARG A 228 -13.52 -7.43 -5.56
N ARG A 229 -13.11 -7.94 -4.39
CA ARG A 229 -14.02 -8.44 -3.35
C ARG A 229 -14.85 -7.27 -2.83
N LYS A 230 -16.15 -7.49 -2.61
CA LYS A 230 -17.09 -6.44 -2.20
C LYS A 230 -16.62 -5.66 -0.97
N SER A 231 -16.21 -6.36 0.08
CA SER A 231 -15.69 -5.75 1.31
C SER A 231 -14.49 -4.82 1.04
N THR A 232 -13.47 -5.33 0.33
CA THR A 232 -12.27 -4.57 -0.02
C THR A 232 -12.60 -3.37 -0.89
N TRP A 233 -13.41 -3.57 -1.92
CA TRP A 233 -13.76 -2.53 -2.88
C TRP A 233 -14.57 -1.39 -2.24
N GLN A 234 -15.55 -1.71 -1.39
CA GLN A 234 -16.36 -0.70 -0.69
C GLN A 234 -15.49 0.07 0.31
N ARG A 235 -14.70 -0.61 1.13
CA ARG A 235 -13.76 0.03 2.06
C ARG A 235 -12.81 0.99 1.33
N CYS A 236 -12.22 0.55 0.21
CA CYS A 236 -11.34 1.39 -0.58
C CYS A 236 -12.07 2.57 -1.21
N THR A 237 -13.29 2.37 -1.71
CA THR A 237 -14.08 3.46 -2.29
C THR A 237 -14.44 4.51 -1.25
N ASP A 238 -14.85 4.08 -0.05
CA ASP A 238 -15.15 4.98 1.07
C ASP A 238 -13.91 5.78 1.50
N LEU A 239 -12.75 5.11 1.58
CA LEU A 239 -11.47 5.74 1.91
C LEU A 239 -11.07 6.79 0.87
N GLU A 240 -11.10 6.43 -0.41
CA GLU A 240 -10.73 7.30 -1.52
C GLU A 240 -11.68 8.52 -1.64
N VAL A 241 -12.98 8.34 -1.38
CA VAL A 241 -13.96 9.44 -1.31
C VAL A 241 -13.68 10.34 -0.12
N ALA A 242 -13.44 9.79 1.06
CA ALA A 242 -13.14 10.57 2.26
C ALA A 242 -11.87 11.41 2.10
N GLN A 243 -10.89 10.88 1.36
CA GLN A 243 -9.64 11.54 1.02
C GLN A 243 -9.73 12.46 -0.20
N ARG A 244 -10.91 12.53 -0.85
CA ARG A 244 -11.17 13.35 -2.05
C ARG A 244 -10.26 13.01 -3.23
N ARG A 245 -9.86 11.74 -3.35
CA ARG A 245 -9.04 11.23 -4.45
C ARG A 245 -9.89 10.79 -5.65
N ILE A 246 -11.14 10.39 -5.41
CA ILE A 246 -12.11 9.96 -6.44
C ILE A 246 -13.45 10.68 -6.40
#